data_AF-A0A5R9L5H5-F1
#
_entry.id   AF-A0A5R9L5H5-F1
#
_cell.length_a   1.000
_cell.length_b   1.000
_cell.length_c   1.000
_cell.angle_alpha   90.00
_cell.angle_beta   90.00
_cell.angle_gamma   90.00
#
_symmetry.space_group_name_H-M   'P 1'
#
loop_
_entity.id
_entity.type
_entity.pdbx_description
1 polymer ?
#
loop_
_entity_poly.entity_id
_entity_poly.type
_entity_poly.pdbx_seq_one_letter_code
_entity_poly.pdbx_strand_id
1 'polypeptide(L)'
;MKIAQLFFSLLFLYSINACSQDRKKSGSEKSSYPVSKSDDEWKKVLTPEAYSIMVKGGTERPFQNPYWNNHEKGYYVSAATGDTLFTSDTKFESGTGWPSFYKPYKDKAVKVVSDRSLGMVRDEVVESKTGLHLGHVFDDGPRPTGKRYCMNSYALKFVPASK
;
A
#
# COMPACT_ATOMS: atom_id res chain seq x y z
N MET A 1 36.45 76.19 7.44
CA MET A 1 36.31 75.06 8.39
C MET A 1 35.86 73.86 7.56
N LYS A 2 36.71 72.84 7.30
CA LYS A 2 36.90 71.62 8.12
C LYS A 2 35.53 70.94 8.36
N ILE A 3 35.19 69.73 7.90
CA ILE A 3 35.95 68.47 7.77
C ILE A 3 35.10 67.51 6.90
N ALA A 4 35.78 66.69 6.09
CA ALA A 4 35.25 65.54 5.34
C ALA A 4 34.87 64.37 6.28
N GLN A 5 34.45 63.22 5.72
CA GLN A 5 34.22 61.90 6.33
C GLN A 5 32.73 61.56 6.52
N LEU A 6 32.24 60.35 6.26
CA LEU A 6 32.76 59.15 5.61
C LEU A 6 31.51 58.28 5.32
N PHE A 7 31.60 57.47 4.27
CA PHE A 7 30.75 56.33 3.94
C PHE A 7 30.31 55.48 5.15
N PHE A 8 29.08 54.96 5.15
CA PHE A 8 28.86 53.50 5.15
C PHE A 8 27.39 53.15 4.88
N SER A 9 27.13 52.49 3.75
CA SER A 9 25.87 51.80 3.49
C SER A 9 25.73 50.63 4.45
N LEU A 10 24.68 50.60 5.26
CA LEU A 10 24.33 49.42 6.06
C LEU A 10 23.34 48.56 5.26
N LEU A 11 23.88 47.82 4.29
CA LEU A 11 23.23 46.65 3.70
C LEU A 11 23.25 45.55 4.76
N PHE A 12 22.12 45.39 5.47
CA PHE A 12 21.96 44.31 6.44
C PHE A 12 21.72 43.00 5.67
N LEU A 13 22.81 42.34 5.29
CA LEU A 13 22.82 40.95 4.82
C LEU A 13 22.44 40.04 6.00
N TYR A 14 21.15 39.74 6.14
CA TYR A 14 20.69 38.62 6.97
C TYR A 14 20.96 37.31 6.22
N SER A 15 22.18 36.81 6.35
CA SER A 15 22.55 35.44 6.02
C SER A 15 21.94 34.52 7.08
N ILE A 16 20.72 34.01 6.84
CA ILE A 16 20.13 32.99 7.70
C ILE A 16 20.43 31.62 7.09
N ASN A 17 21.21 30.87 7.86
CA ASN A 17 21.66 29.50 7.64
C ASN A 17 20.64 28.62 6.91
N ALA A 18 21.00 28.18 5.70
CA ALA A 18 20.41 27.01 5.07
C ALA A 18 20.77 25.78 5.91
N CYS A 19 19.86 25.36 6.78
CA CYS A 19 19.96 24.08 7.45
C CYS A 19 19.70 22.99 6.41
N SER A 20 20.76 22.46 5.80
CA SER A 20 20.70 21.22 5.04
C SER A 20 20.38 20.10 6.03
N GLN A 21 19.09 19.83 6.23
CA GLN A 21 18.67 18.61 6.88
C GLN A 21 18.99 17.45 5.93
N ASP A 22 20.14 16.82 6.17
CA ASP A 22 20.39 15.46 5.72
C ASP A 22 19.22 14.59 6.18
N ARG A 23 18.31 14.31 5.24
CA ARG A 23 17.29 13.28 5.42
C ARG A 23 18.05 11.97 5.56
N LYS A 24 18.34 11.57 6.80
CA LYS A 24 18.63 10.18 7.15
C LYS A 24 17.53 9.32 6.53
N LYS A 25 17.87 8.64 5.42
CA LYS A 25 17.09 7.52 4.90
C LYS A 25 16.93 6.57 6.10
N SER A 26 15.72 6.47 6.63
CA SER A 26 15.39 5.48 7.64
C SER A 26 15.68 4.11 7.02
N GLY A 27 16.80 3.51 7.42
CA GLY A 27 17.13 2.14 7.08
C GLY A 27 15.97 1.27 7.53
N SER A 28 15.44 0.49 6.60
CA SER A 28 14.39 -0.50 6.83
C SER A 28 14.71 -1.31 8.09
N GLU A 29 13.83 -1.25 9.09
CA GLU A 29 13.79 -2.32 10.09
C GLU A 29 13.68 -3.64 9.32
N LYS A 30 14.56 -4.60 9.62
CA LYS A 30 14.46 -5.96 9.10
C LYS A 30 13.05 -6.45 9.40
N SER A 31 12.22 -6.56 8.37
CA SER A 31 10.81 -6.86 8.58
C SER A 31 10.66 -8.24 9.21
N SER A 32 9.73 -8.37 10.15
CA SER A 32 9.42 -9.61 10.88
C SER A 32 8.76 -10.69 10.01
N TYR A 33 8.81 -10.53 8.69
CA TYR A 33 8.11 -11.34 7.71
C TYR A 33 9.06 -12.35 7.04
N PRO A 34 8.60 -13.59 6.76
CA PRO A 34 9.43 -14.65 6.18
C PRO A 34 10.11 -14.29 4.85
N VAL A 35 9.50 -13.41 4.06
CA VAL A 35 9.96 -12.99 2.74
C VAL A 35 10.08 -11.46 2.73
N SER A 36 11.18 -10.97 3.30
CA SER A 36 11.50 -9.54 3.30
C SER A 36 12.48 -9.21 2.18
N LYS A 37 12.18 -8.17 1.40
CA LYS A 37 13.11 -7.53 0.46
C LYS A 37 13.13 -6.03 0.70
N SER A 38 14.17 -5.34 0.24
CA SER A 38 14.22 -3.87 0.23
C SER A 38 13.25 -3.26 -0.79
N ASP A 39 12.90 -1.98 -0.62
CA ASP A 39 12.10 -1.21 -1.59
C ASP A 39 12.66 -1.33 -3.02
N ASP A 40 13.98 -1.21 -3.19
CA ASP A 40 14.64 -1.25 -4.50
C ASP A 40 14.57 -2.64 -5.14
N GLU A 41 14.56 -3.71 -4.33
CA GLU A 41 14.36 -5.08 -4.82
C GLU A 41 12.91 -5.32 -5.22
N TRP A 42 11.94 -4.82 -4.42
CA TRP A 42 10.53 -4.91 -4.77
C TRP A 42 10.20 -4.14 -6.06
N LYS A 43 10.79 -2.97 -6.25
CA LYS A 43 10.62 -2.16 -7.45
C LYS A 43 11.07 -2.85 -8.74
N LYS A 44 11.99 -3.81 -8.66
CA LYS A 44 12.48 -4.59 -9.82
C LYS A 44 11.56 -5.76 -10.19
N VAL A 45 10.75 -6.25 -9.25
CA VAL A 45 9.91 -7.47 -9.46
C VAL A 45 8.42 -7.14 -9.60
N LEU A 46 7.97 -6.02 -9.04
CA LEU A 46 6.60 -5.55 -9.12
C LEU A 46 6.39 -4.63 -10.33
N THR A 47 5.17 -4.61 -10.87
CA THR A 47 4.78 -3.54 -11.80
C THR A 47 4.74 -2.20 -11.06
N PRO A 48 4.81 -1.06 -11.77
CA PRO A 48 4.72 0.26 -11.14
C PRO A 48 3.48 0.44 -10.25
N GLU A 49 2.32 -0.07 -10.69
CA GLU A 49 1.06 -0.01 -9.95
C GLU A 49 1.11 -0.88 -8.69
N ALA A 50 1.55 -2.13 -8.83
CA ALA A 50 1.70 -3.05 -7.72
C ALA A 50 2.70 -2.51 -6.69
N TYR A 51 3.82 -1.93 -7.13
CA TYR A 51 4.80 -1.30 -6.24
C TYR A 51 4.21 -0.12 -5.47
N SER A 52 3.52 0.79 -6.17
CA SER A 52 2.87 1.96 -5.56
C SER A 52 1.87 1.55 -4.47
N ILE A 53 1.12 0.47 -4.70
CA ILE A 53 0.14 -0.05 -3.74
C ILE A 53 0.83 -0.84 -2.64
N MET A 54 1.49 -1.93 -2.99
CA MET A 54 1.98 -2.95 -2.05
C MET A 54 3.13 -2.45 -1.17
N VAL A 55 4.01 -1.60 -1.70
CA VAL A 55 5.20 -1.10 -0.97
C VAL A 55 4.97 0.31 -0.44
N LYS A 56 4.28 1.19 -1.18
CA LYS A 56 4.06 2.58 -0.75
C LYS A 56 2.72 2.80 -0.04
N GLY A 57 1.91 1.76 0.15
CA GLY A 57 0.60 1.85 0.81
C GLY A 57 -0.44 2.64 0.01
N GLY A 58 -0.28 2.70 -1.32
CA GLY A 58 -1.21 3.38 -2.20
C GLY A 58 -2.56 2.68 -2.33
N THR A 59 -3.54 3.37 -2.88
CA THR A 59 -4.86 2.81 -3.21
C THR A 59 -5.22 3.16 -4.65
N GLU A 60 -5.63 2.16 -5.43
CA GLU A 60 -6.05 2.37 -6.83
C GLU A 60 -7.40 3.07 -6.93
N ARG A 61 -7.72 3.62 -8.10
CA ARG A 61 -9.03 4.28 -8.32
C ARG A 61 -10.18 3.26 -8.32
N PRO A 62 -11.33 3.59 -7.70
CA PRO A 62 -12.50 2.72 -7.73
C PRO A 62 -13.02 2.58 -9.17
N PHE A 63 -13.53 1.40 -9.52
CA PHE A 63 -14.11 1.05 -10.83
C PHE A 63 -13.15 1.18 -12.03
N GLN A 64 -11.90 1.54 -11.81
CA GLN A 64 -10.86 1.73 -12.83
C GLN A 64 -9.67 0.82 -12.54
N ASN A 65 -9.98 -0.47 -12.31
CA ASN A 65 -8.99 -1.48 -11.98
C ASN A 65 -9.37 -2.83 -12.60
N PRO A 66 -8.44 -3.80 -12.69
CA PRO A 66 -8.69 -5.04 -13.42
C PRO A 66 -9.78 -5.94 -12.84
N TYR A 67 -9.96 -5.96 -11.51
CA TYR A 67 -10.66 -7.08 -10.87
C TYR A 67 -11.93 -6.70 -10.09
N TRP A 68 -12.32 -5.43 -10.03
CA TRP A 68 -13.57 -5.04 -9.36
C TRP A 68 -14.77 -5.81 -9.93
N ASN A 69 -14.91 -5.89 -11.26
CA ASN A 69 -16.02 -6.55 -11.94
C ASN A 69 -15.66 -7.94 -12.51
N ASN A 70 -14.60 -8.58 -12.01
CA ASN A 70 -14.25 -9.92 -12.48
C ASN A 70 -15.21 -10.96 -11.85
N HIS A 71 -15.83 -11.79 -12.69
CA HIS A 71 -16.76 -12.87 -12.31
C HIS A 71 -16.26 -14.27 -12.67
N GLU A 72 -15.07 -14.37 -13.26
CA GLU A 72 -14.51 -15.65 -13.68
C GLU A 72 -14.18 -16.54 -12.47
N LYS A 73 -14.33 -17.85 -12.66
CA LYS A 73 -13.92 -18.84 -11.67
C LYS A 73 -12.40 -19.01 -11.67
N GLY A 74 -11.80 -18.84 -10.49
CA GLY A 74 -10.35 -18.91 -10.32
C GLY A 74 -9.86 -18.40 -8.98
N TYR A 75 -8.56 -18.10 -8.97
CA TYR A 75 -7.77 -17.74 -7.80
C TYR A 75 -7.19 -16.34 -7.96
N TYR A 76 -7.18 -15.57 -6.88
CA TYR A 76 -6.49 -14.30 -6.79
C TYR A 76 -5.21 -14.51 -6.00
N VAL A 77 -4.08 -14.40 -6.68
CA VAL A 77 -2.75 -14.65 -6.15
C VAL A 77 -2.00 -13.35 -5.88
N SER A 78 -1.05 -13.33 -4.95
CA SER A 78 -0.22 -12.17 -4.67
C SER A 78 0.53 -11.72 -5.93
N ALA A 79 0.50 -10.42 -6.23
CA ALA A 79 1.32 -9.87 -7.32
C ALA A 79 2.82 -10.01 -7.04
N ALA A 80 3.23 -10.11 -5.77
CA ALA A 80 4.60 -10.20 -5.30
C ALA A 80 5.15 -11.64 -5.27
N THR A 81 4.39 -12.59 -4.73
CA THR A 81 4.87 -13.97 -4.48
C THR A 81 4.22 -15.03 -5.36
N GLY A 82 3.05 -14.73 -5.94
CA GLY A 82 2.23 -15.72 -6.63
C GLY A 82 1.46 -16.68 -5.71
N ASP A 83 1.53 -16.50 -4.39
CA ASP A 83 0.74 -17.30 -3.44
C ASP A 83 -0.75 -16.97 -3.54
N THR A 84 -1.63 -17.98 -3.41
CA THR A 84 -3.07 -17.77 -3.38
C THR A 84 -3.51 -17.00 -2.13
N LEU A 85 -4.17 -15.86 -2.33
CA LEU A 85 -4.68 -15.01 -1.26
C LEU A 85 -6.20 -15.12 -1.13
N PHE A 86 -6.92 -15.13 -2.25
CA PHE A 86 -8.38 -15.21 -2.29
C PHE A 86 -8.86 -16.10 -3.44
N THR A 87 -10.16 -16.42 -3.43
CA THR A 87 -10.82 -17.25 -4.45
C THR A 87 -12.06 -16.56 -4.97
N SER A 88 -12.40 -16.81 -6.23
CA SER A 88 -13.67 -16.37 -6.83
C SER A 88 -14.91 -16.80 -6.02
N ASP A 89 -14.87 -17.93 -5.31
CA ASP A 89 -15.99 -18.42 -4.47
C ASP A 89 -16.29 -17.54 -3.25
N THR A 90 -15.33 -16.69 -2.88
CA THR A 90 -15.48 -15.77 -1.76
C THR A 90 -15.64 -14.32 -2.20
N LYS A 91 -15.47 -14.06 -3.51
CA LYS A 91 -15.70 -12.75 -4.10
C LYS A 91 -17.20 -12.46 -4.15
N PHE A 92 -17.56 -11.20 -3.89
CA PHE A 92 -18.93 -10.73 -4.02
C PHE A 92 -18.98 -9.26 -4.49
N GLU A 93 -20.14 -8.84 -4.97
CA GLU A 93 -20.39 -7.47 -5.41
C GLU A 93 -20.76 -6.58 -4.23
N SER A 94 -19.79 -5.77 -3.78
CA SER A 94 -19.97 -4.83 -2.67
C SER A 94 -20.41 -3.43 -3.11
N GLY A 95 -20.29 -3.13 -4.42
CA GLY A 95 -20.53 -1.78 -4.96
C GLY A 95 -19.46 -0.75 -4.60
N THR A 96 -18.32 -1.15 -4.01
CA THR A 96 -17.28 -0.20 -3.57
C THR A 96 -16.36 0.26 -4.68
N GLY A 97 -16.28 -0.52 -5.78
CA GLY A 97 -15.35 -0.27 -6.88
C GLY A 97 -14.00 -0.97 -6.76
N TRP A 98 -13.84 -1.86 -5.79
CA TRP A 98 -12.67 -2.74 -5.62
C TRP A 98 -13.10 -4.20 -5.40
N PRO A 99 -12.28 -5.20 -5.79
CA PRO A 99 -12.60 -6.59 -5.54
C PRO A 99 -12.79 -6.83 -4.04
N SER A 100 -13.94 -7.40 -3.70
CA SER A 100 -14.37 -7.62 -2.32
C SER A 100 -14.59 -9.10 -2.06
N PHE A 101 -14.00 -9.60 -0.98
CA PHE A 101 -14.09 -11.00 -0.58
C PHE A 101 -14.62 -11.12 0.84
N TYR A 102 -15.39 -12.16 1.15
CA TYR A 102 -15.87 -12.35 2.54
C TYR A 102 -14.92 -13.15 3.42
N LYS A 103 -13.95 -13.86 2.83
CA LYS A 103 -12.87 -14.57 3.54
C LYS A 103 -11.64 -14.78 2.65
N PRO A 104 -10.42 -14.84 3.23
CA PRO A 104 -9.22 -15.27 2.51
C PRO A 104 -9.26 -16.75 2.13
N TYR A 105 -8.37 -17.16 1.23
CA TYR A 105 -8.22 -18.56 0.82
C TYR A 105 -7.86 -19.47 2.01
N LYS A 106 -6.94 -19.01 2.86
CA LYS A 106 -6.57 -19.61 4.15
C LYS A 106 -6.35 -18.49 5.16
N ASP A 107 -6.64 -18.74 6.44
CA ASP A 107 -6.47 -17.74 7.50
C ASP A 107 -5.03 -17.21 7.58
N LYS A 108 -4.04 -18.03 7.22
CA LYS A 108 -2.61 -17.66 7.21
C LYS A 108 -2.14 -17.01 5.90
N ALA A 109 -3.02 -16.77 4.93
CA ALA A 109 -2.63 -16.11 3.68
C ALA A 109 -2.42 -14.60 3.88
N VAL A 110 -3.21 -13.99 4.76
CA VAL A 110 -3.19 -12.54 5.05
C VAL A 110 -3.14 -12.29 6.56
N LYS A 111 -2.64 -11.12 6.96
CA LYS A 111 -2.72 -10.63 8.34
C LYS A 111 -3.49 -9.32 8.36
N VAL A 112 -4.19 -9.09 9.47
CA VAL A 112 -4.81 -7.80 9.76
C VAL A 112 -3.90 -7.05 10.73
N VAL A 113 -3.57 -5.80 10.39
CA VAL A 113 -2.74 -4.91 11.20
C VAL A 113 -3.45 -3.56 11.35
N SER A 114 -3.25 -2.91 12.49
CA SER A 114 -3.86 -1.59 12.72
C SER A 114 -3.13 -0.51 11.94
N ASP A 115 -3.81 0.10 10.98
CA ASP A 115 -3.39 1.28 10.23
C ASP A 115 -3.91 2.54 10.92
N ARG A 116 -2.99 3.41 11.36
CA ARG A 116 -3.29 4.68 12.05
C ARG A 116 -3.00 5.91 11.18
N SER A 117 -2.81 5.71 9.88
CA SER A 117 -2.53 6.80 8.94
C SER A 117 -3.73 7.73 8.76
N LEU A 118 -3.45 8.96 8.28
CA LEU A 118 -4.47 9.97 7.95
C LEU A 118 -5.43 10.33 9.10
N GLY A 119 -5.04 10.10 10.36
CA GLY A 119 -5.87 10.38 11.53
C GLY A 119 -7.04 9.42 11.73
N MET A 120 -7.08 8.31 10.98
CA MET A 120 -8.09 7.26 11.10
C MET A 120 -7.46 5.99 11.66
N VAL A 121 -8.25 5.14 12.31
CA VAL A 121 -7.85 3.77 12.66
C VAL A 121 -8.60 2.83 11.75
N ARG A 122 -7.86 2.08 10.92
CA ARG A 122 -8.41 1.11 9.98
C ARG A 122 -7.71 -0.23 10.16
N ASP A 123 -8.41 -1.31 9.81
CA ASP A 123 -7.83 -2.65 9.79
C ASP A 123 -7.24 -2.91 8.40
N GLU A 124 -5.95 -2.68 8.26
CA GLU A 124 -5.19 -2.95 7.04
C GLU A 124 -4.97 -4.45 6.88
N VAL A 125 -5.08 -4.93 5.65
CA VAL A 125 -4.78 -6.30 5.27
C VAL A 125 -3.45 -6.32 4.53
N VAL A 126 -2.51 -7.09 5.06
CA VAL A 126 -1.18 -7.31 4.48
C VAL A 126 -0.96 -8.77 4.14
N GLU A 127 -0.09 -9.05 3.17
CA GLU A 127 0.31 -10.43 2.84
C GLU A 127 1.13 -11.02 4.00
N SER A 128 0.76 -12.22 4.46
CA SER A 128 1.37 -12.82 5.66
C SER A 128 2.86 -13.11 5.54
N LYS A 129 3.34 -13.38 4.32
CA LYS A 129 4.74 -13.74 4.06
C LYS A 129 5.65 -12.55 3.85
N THR A 130 5.14 -11.46 3.29
CA THR A 130 5.95 -10.30 2.86
C THR A 130 5.69 -9.05 3.69
N GLY A 131 4.53 -8.97 4.34
CA GLY A 131 4.07 -7.76 5.03
C GLY A 131 3.60 -6.66 4.08
N LEU A 132 3.52 -6.92 2.78
CA LEU A 132 3.13 -5.93 1.79
C LEU A 132 1.64 -5.62 1.84
N HIS A 133 1.30 -4.35 1.60
CA HIS A 133 -0.07 -3.85 1.60
C HIS A 133 -0.94 -4.53 0.54
N LEU A 134 -2.16 -4.92 0.90
CA LEU A 134 -3.16 -5.47 -0.03
C LEU A 134 -4.42 -4.59 -0.08
N GLY A 135 -4.89 -4.11 1.07
CA GLY A 135 -6.09 -3.28 1.19
C GLY A 135 -6.56 -3.23 2.64
N HIS A 136 -7.87 -3.27 2.87
CA HIS A 136 -8.46 -3.18 4.21
C HIS A 136 -9.60 -4.17 4.40
N VAL A 137 -9.92 -4.48 5.66
CA VAL A 137 -11.06 -5.32 6.04
C VAL A 137 -12.08 -4.50 6.86
N PHE A 138 -13.36 -4.77 6.62
CA PHE A 138 -14.50 -4.09 7.24
C PHE A 138 -15.53 -5.11 7.76
N ASP A 139 -16.40 -4.67 8.68
CA ASP A 139 -17.45 -5.47 9.34
C ASP A 139 -18.84 -5.39 8.66
N ASP A 140 -18.86 -5.00 7.39
CA ASP A 140 -20.07 -4.81 6.57
C ASP A 140 -20.17 -5.82 5.42
N GLY A 141 -19.59 -7.00 5.60
CA GLY A 141 -19.64 -8.08 4.62
C GLY A 141 -20.88 -8.97 4.75
N PRO A 142 -21.09 -9.88 3.78
CA PRO A 142 -22.19 -10.84 3.82
C PRO A 142 -21.94 -11.95 4.86
N ARG A 143 -23.01 -12.71 5.16
CA ARG A 143 -22.86 -14.02 5.80
C ARG A 143 -22.00 -14.94 4.91
N PRO A 144 -21.23 -15.88 5.49
CA PRO A 144 -21.25 -16.31 6.90
C PRO A 144 -20.32 -15.52 7.83
N THR A 145 -19.39 -14.72 7.31
CA THR A 145 -18.34 -14.09 8.13
C THR A 145 -18.69 -12.70 8.63
N GLY A 146 -19.55 -11.97 7.91
CA GLY A 146 -19.79 -10.55 8.15
C GLY A 146 -18.61 -9.66 7.77
N LYS A 147 -17.54 -10.21 7.19
CA LYS A 147 -16.31 -9.48 6.84
C LYS A 147 -16.30 -9.11 5.37
N ARG A 148 -15.77 -7.93 5.04
CA ARG A 148 -15.47 -7.51 3.68
C ARG A 148 -13.99 -7.17 3.57
N TYR A 149 -13.24 -8.06 2.94
CA TYR A 149 -11.85 -7.83 2.52
C TYR A 149 -11.89 -7.06 1.20
N CYS A 150 -11.68 -5.75 1.27
CA CYS A 150 -11.68 -4.82 0.14
C CYS A 150 -10.24 -4.61 -0.35
N MET A 151 -9.85 -5.34 -1.41
CA MET A 151 -8.45 -5.44 -1.84
C MET A 151 -8.20 -4.55 -3.06
N ASN A 152 -6.97 -4.07 -3.21
CA ASN A 152 -6.53 -3.47 -4.46
C ASN A 152 -6.30 -4.57 -5.51
N SER A 153 -6.83 -4.39 -6.71
CA SER A 153 -6.65 -5.31 -7.83
C SER A 153 -5.19 -5.42 -8.26
N TYR A 154 -4.43 -4.32 -8.32
CA TYR A 154 -3.02 -4.38 -8.71
C TYR A 154 -2.11 -5.02 -7.64
N ALA A 155 -2.60 -5.24 -6.41
CA ALA A 155 -1.91 -6.07 -5.43
C ALA A 155 -2.11 -7.58 -5.69
N LEU A 156 -2.99 -7.93 -6.64
CA LEU A 156 -3.38 -9.29 -6.99
C LEU A 156 -3.05 -9.59 -8.45
N LYS A 157 -3.02 -10.87 -8.79
CA LYS A 157 -3.10 -11.41 -10.15
C LYS A 157 -4.20 -12.47 -10.17
N PHE A 158 -4.88 -12.63 -11.30
CA PHE A 158 -5.92 -13.64 -11.46
C PHE A 158 -5.42 -14.85 -12.23
N VAL A 159 -5.72 -16.04 -11.72
CA VAL A 159 -5.44 -17.34 -12.37
C VAL A 159 -6.77 -18.07 -12.53
N PRO A 160 -7.27 -18.26 -13.77
CA PRO A 160 -8.49 -19.02 -14.01
C PRO A 160 -8.40 -20.45 -13.47
N ALA A 161 -9.50 -20.97 -12.94
CA ALA A 161 -9.58 -22.39 -12.61
C ALA A 161 -9.55 -23.20 -13.91
N SER A 162 -8.73 -24.25 -13.96
CA SER A 162 -8.76 -25.20 -15.08
C SER A 162 -10.16 -25.81 -15.21
N LYS A 163 -10.66 -25.89 -16.45
CA LYS A 163 -11.92 -26.54 -16.79
C LYS A 163 -11.85 -28.05 -16.57
#